data_AF-A0A971ST46-F1
#
_entry.id   AF-A0A971ST46-F1
#
_cell.length_a   1.000
_cell.length_b   1.000
_cell.length_c   1.000
_cell.angle_alpha   90.00
_cell.angle_beta   90.00
_cell.angle_gamma   90.00
#
_symmetry.space_group_name_H-M   'P 1'
#
loop_
_entity.id
_entity.type
_entity.pdbx_description
1 polymer ?
#
loop_
_entity_poly.entity_id
_entity_poly.type
_entity_poly.pdbx_seq_one_letter_code
_entity_poly.pdbx_strand_id
1 'polypeptide(L)'
;MRRQRIYCPYCGKPVVQRHMEGRMRDFCMQCTNVFYENPLPVACSILVDENRQVLLVKRGKEPYKGMWCLPIGFAEADEEVKDAALRELREETGVEGEVVRLVDVDTVDNYYYGSLAIVTYEVRPTGGMPVPGDDAEDARFFPVSDLPPLAWSSNEKALKLYVEFYRDTWAMMDSYRQLFPEIAAPANVDPGPQGQRSFLSNVLVKMIEKDAAEITREWMQEMRLRIPALSAHADFFGEMNRKVLKAVRQGLREHGGSFDFLRFKDAGKDIRRLEIGLPDVLNAMALSRKSIWMHVIRKKILSSPME
;
A
#
# COMPACT_ATOMS: atom_id res chain seq x y z
N MET A 1 -31.00 -8.48 -7.23
CA MET A 1 -32.38 -8.10 -6.81
C MET A 1 -32.56 -8.62 -5.39
N ARG A 2 -32.64 -7.77 -4.36
CA ARG A 2 -32.88 -8.20 -2.97
C ARG A 2 -34.30 -8.76 -2.87
N ARG A 3 -34.47 -10.02 -3.23
CA ARG A 3 -35.78 -10.69 -3.17
C ARG A 3 -36.04 -11.03 -1.72
N GLN A 4 -37.08 -10.42 -1.15
CA GLN A 4 -37.57 -10.76 0.18
C GLN A 4 -37.84 -12.28 0.24
N ARG A 5 -37.36 -12.95 1.28
CA ARG A 5 -37.58 -14.38 1.46
C ARG A 5 -39.06 -14.60 1.74
N ILE A 6 -39.72 -15.45 0.95
CA ILE A 6 -41.14 -15.78 1.13
C ILE A 6 -41.30 -17.15 1.80
N TYR A 7 -40.36 -18.07 1.57
CA TYR A 7 -40.39 -19.44 2.10
C TYR A 7 -39.07 -19.82 2.77
N CYS A 8 -39.15 -20.70 3.78
CA CYS A 8 -38.01 -21.25 4.49
C CYS A 8 -37.28 -22.28 3.62
N PRO A 9 -35.97 -22.14 3.35
CA PRO A 9 -35.22 -23.11 2.54
C PRO A 9 -35.11 -24.50 3.19
N TYR A 10 -35.35 -24.61 4.50
CA TYR A 10 -35.24 -25.89 5.22
C TYR A 10 -36.54 -26.71 5.24
N CYS A 11 -37.71 -26.07 5.30
CA CYS A 11 -38.99 -26.78 5.45
C CYS A 11 -40.10 -26.35 4.46
N GLY A 12 -39.82 -25.37 3.58
CA GLY A 12 -40.77 -24.88 2.59
C GLY A 12 -41.95 -24.08 3.14
N LYS A 13 -42.06 -23.87 4.46
CA LYS A 13 -43.14 -23.06 5.05
C LYS A 13 -42.90 -21.56 4.87
N PRO A 14 -43.96 -20.73 4.85
CA PRO A 14 -43.82 -19.27 4.79
C PRO A 14 -42.96 -18.73 5.93
N VAL A 15 -42.14 -17.72 5.63
CA VAL A 15 -41.41 -16.96 6.66
C VAL A 15 -42.22 -15.74 7.08
N VAL A 16 -42.04 -15.31 8.32
CA VAL A 16 -42.66 -14.11 8.89
C VAL A 16 -41.59 -13.13 9.35
N GLN A 17 -41.94 -11.86 9.44
CA GLN A 17 -41.07 -10.85 10.03
C GLN A 17 -41.27 -10.79 11.54
N ARG A 18 -40.20 -10.99 12.33
CA ARG A 18 -40.24 -10.96 13.80
C ARG A 18 -39.21 -9.98 14.33
N HIS A 19 -39.60 -9.18 15.33
CA HIS A 19 -38.67 -8.28 16.01
C HIS A 19 -37.78 -9.06 16.97
N MET A 20 -36.47 -9.08 16.69
CA MET A 20 -35.45 -9.79 17.45
C MET A 20 -34.20 -8.91 17.52
N GLU A 21 -33.59 -8.77 18.70
CA GLU A 21 -32.36 -7.98 18.89
C GLU A 21 -32.46 -6.53 18.37
N GLY A 22 -33.63 -5.89 18.50
CA GLY A 22 -33.84 -4.52 18.04
C GLY A 22 -34.01 -4.35 16.53
N ARG A 23 -34.15 -5.44 15.75
CA ARG A 23 -34.36 -5.41 14.30
C ARG A 23 -35.48 -6.35 13.88
N MET A 24 -36.13 -6.02 12.77
CA MET A 24 -37.03 -6.95 12.08
C MET A 24 -36.20 -7.94 11.28
N ARG A 25 -36.48 -9.24 11.46
CA ARG A 25 -35.77 -10.33 10.79
C ARG A 25 -36.76 -11.32 10.20
N ASP A 26 -36.36 -11.94 9.09
CA ASP A 26 -37.03 -13.12 8.56
C ASP A 26 -36.91 -14.28 9.56
N PHE A 27 -38.04 -14.87 9.93
CA PHE A 27 -38.13 -15.94 10.91
C PHE A 27 -39.06 -17.05 10.42
N CYS A 28 -38.64 -18.31 10.58
CA CYS A 28 -39.50 -19.46 10.32
C CYS A 28 -40.17 -19.94 11.60
N MET A 29 -41.51 -19.86 11.69
CA MET A 29 -42.26 -20.35 12.85
C MET A 29 -42.19 -21.88 13.04
N GLN A 30 -41.93 -22.63 11.96
CA GLN A 30 -41.87 -24.10 12.00
C GLN A 30 -40.50 -24.63 12.46
N CYS A 31 -39.42 -24.11 11.87
CA CYS A 31 -38.05 -24.54 12.18
C CYS A 31 -37.41 -23.73 13.32
N THR A 32 -38.05 -22.64 13.74
CA THR A 32 -37.49 -21.65 14.67
C THR A 32 -36.18 -21.00 14.21
N ASN A 33 -35.88 -21.07 12.91
CA ASN A 33 -34.69 -20.49 12.31
C ASN A 33 -34.86 -18.98 12.07
N VAL A 34 -33.83 -18.22 12.42
CA VAL A 34 -33.68 -16.80 12.12
C VAL A 34 -32.80 -16.66 10.88
N PHE A 35 -33.21 -15.86 9.91
CA PHE A 35 -32.40 -15.56 8.74
C PHE A 35 -31.81 -14.16 8.85
N TYR A 36 -30.48 -14.11 8.87
CA TYR A 36 -29.71 -12.88 8.89
C TYR A 36 -29.46 -12.41 7.45
N GLU A 37 -29.61 -11.11 7.22
CA GLU A 37 -29.15 -10.46 5.99
C GLU A 37 -27.77 -9.86 6.28
N ASN A 38 -26.76 -10.41 5.63
CA ASN A 38 -25.37 -9.97 5.73
C ASN A 38 -24.93 -9.37 4.39
N PRO A 39 -24.01 -8.39 4.39
CA PRO A 39 -23.38 -7.96 3.15
C PRO A 39 -22.68 -9.12 2.45
N LEU A 40 -22.76 -9.17 1.12
CA LEU A 40 -22.04 -10.18 0.33
C LEU A 40 -20.56 -9.80 0.23
N PRO A 41 -19.63 -10.75 0.46
CA PRO A 41 -18.20 -10.48 0.35
C PRO A 41 -17.79 -10.36 -1.12
N VAL A 42 -17.10 -9.27 -1.43
CA VAL A 42 -16.57 -8.97 -2.76
C VAL A 42 -15.09 -8.68 -2.61
N ALA A 43 -14.25 -9.37 -3.39
CA ALA A 43 -12.81 -9.27 -3.35
C ALA A 43 -12.32 -8.43 -4.53
N CYS A 44 -11.41 -7.50 -4.28
CA CYS A 44 -10.91 -6.52 -5.25
C CYS A 44 -9.39 -6.42 -5.20
N SER A 45 -8.75 -6.21 -6.35
CA SER A 45 -7.29 -6.14 -6.49
C SER A 45 -6.82 -4.81 -7.07
N ILE A 46 -5.84 -4.17 -6.42
CA ILE A 46 -5.07 -3.05 -6.97
C ILE A 46 -3.69 -3.58 -7.37
N LEU A 47 -3.43 -3.56 -8.68
CA LEU A 47 -2.12 -3.89 -9.24
C LEU A 47 -1.61 -2.67 -9.99
N VAL A 48 -0.47 -2.13 -9.54
CA VAL A 48 0.18 -0.96 -10.15
C VAL A 48 1.57 -1.35 -10.64
N ASP A 49 1.87 -1.01 -11.88
CA ASP A 49 3.17 -1.28 -12.48
C ASP A 49 4.26 -0.27 -12.05
N GLU A 50 5.48 -0.47 -12.53
CA GLU A 50 6.62 0.40 -12.28
C GLU A 50 6.49 1.82 -12.86
N ASN A 51 5.59 2.01 -13.82
CA ASN A 51 5.25 3.29 -14.43
C ASN A 51 4.11 4.02 -13.71
N ARG A 52 3.65 3.50 -12.56
CA ARG A 52 2.50 4.02 -11.80
C ARG A 52 1.21 3.98 -12.60
N GLN A 53 1.03 2.91 -13.37
CA GLN A 53 -0.20 2.63 -14.07
C GLN A 53 -0.92 1.51 -13.35
N VAL A 54 -2.21 1.71 -13.07
CA VAL A 54 -3.07 0.68 -12.46
C VAL A 54 -3.74 -0.15 -13.54
N LEU A 55 -3.77 -1.47 -13.34
CA LEU A 55 -4.52 -2.39 -14.17
C LEU A 55 -6.02 -2.25 -13.89
N LEU A 56 -6.80 -1.94 -14.93
CA LEU A 56 -8.25 -1.89 -14.89
C LEU A 56 -8.84 -2.86 -15.90
N VAL A 57 -10.06 -3.32 -15.62
CA VAL A 57 -10.91 -4.11 -16.52
C VAL A 57 -12.15 -3.32 -16.91
N LYS A 58 -12.62 -3.54 -18.13
CA LYS A 58 -13.84 -2.93 -18.66
C LYS A 58 -14.98 -3.93 -18.59
N ARG A 59 -16.05 -3.60 -17.89
CA ARG A 59 -17.16 -4.54 -17.63
C ARG A 59 -17.96 -4.86 -18.89
N GLY A 60 -18.18 -6.15 -19.18
CA GLY A 60 -19.05 -6.61 -20.28
C GLY A 60 -20.52 -6.84 -19.90
N LYS A 61 -20.85 -6.81 -18.59
CA LYS A 61 -22.18 -7.09 -18.05
C LYS A 61 -22.71 -5.95 -17.16
N GLU A 62 -24.03 -5.89 -17.03
CA GLU A 62 -24.70 -5.02 -16.07
C GLU A 62 -24.47 -5.48 -14.62
N PRO A 63 -24.50 -4.57 -13.62
CA PRO A 63 -24.64 -3.12 -13.75
C PRO A 63 -23.35 -2.46 -14.30
N TYR A 64 -23.45 -1.23 -14.82
CA TYR A 64 -22.30 -0.42 -15.28
C TYR A 64 -21.53 -1.05 -16.45
N LYS A 65 -22.28 -1.69 -17.38
CA LYS A 65 -21.67 -2.22 -18.60
C LYS A 65 -20.90 -1.12 -19.35
N GLY A 66 -19.70 -1.46 -19.80
CA GLY A 66 -18.80 -0.58 -20.53
C GLY A 66 -17.98 0.39 -19.67
N MET A 67 -18.19 0.43 -18.35
CA MET A 67 -17.38 1.20 -17.42
C MET A 67 -16.14 0.42 -16.98
N TRP A 68 -15.12 1.16 -16.54
CA TRP A 68 -13.87 0.61 -16.03
C TRP A 68 -13.91 0.38 -14.54
N CYS A 69 -13.15 -0.60 -14.07
CA CYS A 69 -13.00 -0.88 -12.65
C CYS A 69 -11.70 -1.64 -12.34
N LEU A 70 -11.35 -1.70 -11.06
CA LEU A 70 -10.38 -2.66 -10.57
C LEU A 70 -10.90 -4.09 -10.82
N PRO A 71 -10.01 -5.08 -11.01
CA PRO A 71 -10.40 -6.48 -11.03
C PRO A 71 -11.12 -6.85 -9.73
N ILE A 72 -12.34 -7.39 -9.85
CA ILE A 72 -13.25 -7.52 -8.70
C ILE A 72 -14.36 -8.54 -8.94
N GLY A 73 -14.60 -9.39 -7.94
CA GLY A 73 -15.70 -10.36 -7.98
C GLY A 73 -16.10 -10.89 -6.61
N PHE A 74 -17.09 -11.78 -6.59
CA PHE A 74 -17.61 -12.33 -5.34
C PHE A 74 -16.66 -13.40 -4.79
N ALA A 75 -16.47 -13.41 -3.47
CA ALA A 75 -15.80 -14.54 -2.85
C ALA A 75 -16.75 -15.74 -2.79
N GLU A 76 -16.25 -16.92 -3.16
CA GLU A 76 -16.95 -18.19 -3.02
C GLU A 76 -16.89 -18.71 -1.58
N ALA A 77 -17.76 -19.67 -1.24
CA ALA A 77 -17.94 -20.13 0.13
C ALA A 77 -16.79 -21.00 0.65
N ASP A 78 -15.97 -21.54 -0.25
CA ASP A 78 -14.87 -22.48 0.02
C ASP A 78 -13.47 -21.88 -0.17
N GLU A 79 -13.37 -20.57 -0.37
CA GLU A 79 -12.10 -19.85 -0.52
C GLU A 79 -11.91 -18.73 0.51
N GLU A 80 -10.66 -18.31 0.75
CA GLU A 80 -10.40 -17.07 1.49
C GLU A 80 -10.64 -15.85 0.59
N VAL A 81 -11.11 -14.73 1.16
CA VAL A 81 -11.40 -13.50 0.40
C VAL A 81 -10.17 -12.96 -0.36
N LYS A 82 -8.97 -13.16 0.19
CA LYS A 82 -7.72 -12.79 -0.48
C LYS A 82 -7.43 -13.67 -1.69
N ASP A 83 -7.83 -14.94 -1.65
CA ASP A 83 -7.62 -15.91 -2.72
C ASP A 83 -8.64 -15.65 -3.85
N ALA A 84 -9.86 -15.26 -3.48
CA ALA A 84 -10.85 -14.75 -4.43
C ALA A 84 -10.31 -13.53 -5.22
N ALA A 85 -9.66 -12.57 -4.56
CA ALA A 85 -9.06 -11.42 -5.23
C ALA A 85 -7.98 -11.83 -6.26
N LEU A 86 -7.21 -12.88 -5.99
CA LEU A 86 -6.20 -13.41 -6.92
C LEU A 86 -6.83 -14.24 -8.06
N ARG A 87 -7.88 -15.01 -7.76
CA ARG A 87 -8.66 -15.76 -8.76
C ARG A 87 -9.31 -14.81 -9.76
N GLU A 88 -10.04 -13.80 -9.27
CA GLU A 88 -10.71 -12.78 -10.10
C GLU A 88 -9.70 -11.98 -10.93
N LEU A 89 -8.56 -11.60 -10.33
CA LEU A 89 -7.46 -10.96 -11.09
C LEU A 89 -7.02 -11.84 -12.27
N ARG A 90 -6.81 -13.14 -12.04
CA ARG A 90 -6.38 -14.07 -13.10
C ARG A 90 -7.48 -14.28 -14.14
N GLU A 91 -8.72 -14.42 -13.73
CA GLU A 91 -9.87 -14.69 -14.60
C GLU A 91 -10.20 -13.50 -15.50
N GLU A 92 -10.21 -12.28 -14.96
CA GLU A 92 -10.58 -11.08 -15.73
C GLU A 92 -9.41 -10.48 -16.55
N THR A 93 -8.16 -10.73 -16.14
CA THR A 93 -6.98 -10.07 -16.75
C THR A 93 -5.89 -11.00 -17.26
N GLY A 94 -5.93 -12.29 -16.92
CA GLY A 94 -4.83 -13.22 -17.23
C GLY A 94 -3.54 -12.98 -16.44
N VAL A 95 -3.51 -12.01 -15.51
CA VAL A 95 -2.35 -11.69 -14.67
C VAL A 95 -2.36 -12.53 -13.40
N GLU A 96 -1.20 -13.08 -13.06
CA GLU A 96 -0.98 -13.77 -11.79
C GLU A 96 -0.30 -12.83 -10.81
N GLY A 97 -0.62 -12.96 -9.52
CA GLY A 97 -0.03 -12.11 -8.50
C GLY A 97 -0.07 -12.71 -7.11
N GLU A 98 0.52 -11.98 -6.17
CA GLU A 98 0.52 -12.29 -4.76
C GLU A 98 0.12 -11.06 -3.94
N VAL A 99 -0.67 -11.29 -2.89
CA VAL A 99 -1.17 -10.22 -2.01
C VAL A 99 -0.02 -9.63 -1.20
N VAL A 100 0.13 -8.31 -1.28
CA VAL A 100 1.10 -7.53 -0.49
C VAL A 100 0.49 -7.10 0.83
N ARG A 101 -0.69 -6.48 0.79
CA ARG A 101 -1.42 -5.99 1.97
C ARG A 101 -2.91 -5.79 1.69
N LEU A 102 -3.69 -5.68 2.76
CA LEU A 102 -5.04 -5.11 2.73
C LEU A 102 -4.96 -3.59 2.59
N VAL A 103 -5.71 -3.00 1.66
CA VAL A 103 -5.75 -1.55 1.41
C VAL A 103 -6.98 -0.90 2.03
N ASP A 104 -8.17 -1.46 1.78
CA ASP A 104 -9.43 -0.92 2.30
C ASP A 104 -10.48 -2.02 2.50
N VAL A 105 -11.42 -1.76 3.40
CA VAL A 105 -12.66 -2.51 3.56
C VAL A 105 -13.81 -1.51 3.54
N ASP A 106 -14.65 -1.59 2.51
CA ASP A 106 -15.76 -0.66 2.31
C ASP A 106 -17.09 -1.41 2.29
N THR A 107 -18.16 -0.75 2.77
CA THR A 107 -19.51 -1.29 2.68
C THR A 107 -20.35 -0.42 1.78
N VAL A 108 -20.87 -0.99 0.69
CA VAL A 108 -21.62 -0.26 -0.32
C VAL A 108 -22.99 -0.91 -0.48
N ASP A 109 -24.04 -0.09 -0.37
CA ASP A 109 -25.39 -0.51 -0.74
C ASP A 109 -25.58 -0.35 -2.25
N ASN A 110 -25.72 -1.47 -2.94
CA ASN A 110 -25.93 -1.53 -4.37
C ASN A 110 -27.41 -1.86 -4.67
N TYR A 111 -28.03 -1.13 -5.59
CA TYR A 111 -29.43 -1.36 -5.95
C TYR A 111 -29.67 -2.76 -6.56
N TYR A 112 -28.66 -3.29 -7.25
CA TYR A 112 -28.72 -4.58 -7.93
C TYR A 112 -28.38 -5.73 -6.97
N TYR A 113 -27.27 -5.65 -6.25
CA TYR A 113 -26.78 -6.76 -5.40
C TYR A 113 -27.23 -6.70 -3.94
N GLY A 114 -27.73 -5.56 -3.47
CA GLY A 114 -27.96 -5.31 -2.04
C GLY A 114 -26.69 -4.80 -1.36
N SER A 115 -26.53 -5.08 -0.08
CA SER A 115 -25.36 -4.64 0.68
C SER A 115 -24.14 -5.50 0.33
N LEU A 116 -23.01 -4.85 0.04
CA LEU A 116 -21.75 -5.48 -0.34
C LEU A 116 -20.65 -5.08 0.64
N ALA A 117 -19.80 -6.02 1.03
CA ALA A 117 -18.55 -5.77 1.75
C ALA A 117 -17.39 -5.97 0.77
N ILE A 118 -16.83 -4.86 0.29
CA ILE A 118 -15.75 -4.84 -0.70
C ILE A 118 -14.41 -4.80 0.04
N VAL A 119 -13.62 -5.84 -0.11
CA VAL A 119 -12.30 -6.00 0.49
C VAL A 119 -11.25 -5.83 -0.59
N THR A 120 -10.45 -4.76 -0.49
CA THR A 120 -9.49 -4.41 -1.54
C THR A 120 -8.05 -4.69 -1.10
N TYR A 121 -7.32 -5.45 -1.89
CA TYR A 121 -5.93 -5.82 -1.66
C TYR A 121 -4.99 -5.13 -2.64
N GLU A 122 -3.78 -4.81 -2.18
CA GLU A 122 -2.65 -4.55 -3.08
C GLU A 122 -2.06 -5.89 -3.51
N VAL A 123 -1.83 -6.04 -4.80
CA VAL A 123 -1.25 -7.23 -5.41
C VAL A 123 -0.01 -6.83 -6.20
N ARG A 124 1.07 -7.62 -6.07
CA ARG A 124 2.24 -7.52 -6.95
C ARG A 124 2.19 -8.62 -8.01
N PRO A 125 2.53 -8.32 -9.27
CA PRO A 125 2.52 -9.32 -10.33
C PRO A 125 3.62 -10.36 -10.12
N THR A 126 3.27 -11.62 -10.37
CA THR A 126 4.21 -12.77 -10.36
C THR A 126 4.32 -13.44 -11.74
N GLY A 127 3.40 -13.16 -12.65
CA GLY A 127 3.36 -13.72 -14.00
C GLY A 127 2.13 -13.27 -14.79
N GLY A 128 1.96 -13.85 -15.98
CA GLY A 128 0.85 -13.54 -16.89
C GLY A 128 1.05 -12.29 -17.72
N MET A 129 0.11 -12.04 -18.64
CA MET A 129 0.04 -10.82 -19.44
C MET A 129 -1.39 -10.29 -19.42
N PRO A 130 -1.60 -8.96 -19.37
CA PRO A 130 -2.93 -8.36 -19.40
C PRO A 130 -3.66 -8.72 -20.70
N VAL A 131 -4.64 -9.61 -20.59
CA VAL A 131 -5.55 -10.00 -21.65
C VAL A 131 -6.94 -10.09 -21.02
N PRO A 132 -7.97 -9.43 -21.58
CA PRO A 132 -9.32 -9.54 -21.03
C PRO A 132 -9.79 -11.00 -21.04
N GLY A 133 -10.33 -11.44 -19.92
CA GLY A 133 -10.95 -12.75 -19.75
C GLY A 133 -12.34 -12.65 -19.13
N ASP A 134 -13.02 -13.80 -19.07
CA ASP A 134 -14.38 -13.96 -18.55
C ASP A 134 -15.35 -12.85 -19.00
N ASP A 135 -15.77 -12.00 -18.06
CA ASP A 135 -16.76 -10.94 -18.28
C ASP A 135 -16.14 -9.56 -18.60
N ALA A 136 -14.81 -9.48 -18.76
CA ALA A 136 -14.11 -8.27 -19.15
C ALA A 136 -14.10 -8.10 -20.69
N GLU A 137 -14.53 -6.92 -21.16
CA GLU A 137 -14.42 -6.53 -22.58
C GLU A 137 -13.01 -6.07 -22.95
N ASP A 138 -12.26 -5.53 -21.98
CA ASP A 138 -10.92 -4.99 -22.16
C ASP A 138 -10.18 -5.01 -20.80
N ALA A 139 -8.86 -5.13 -20.82
CA ALA A 139 -8.01 -5.13 -19.63
C ALA A 139 -6.69 -4.43 -19.96
N ARG A 140 -6.41 -3.30 -19.29
CA ARG A 140 -5.20 -2.52 -19.56
C ARG A 140 -4.80 -1.59 -18.43
N PHE A 141 -3.57 -1.11 -18.53
CA PHE A 141 -2.97 -0.18 -17.58
C PHE A 141 -3.36 1.29 -17.87
N PHE A 142 -3.73 2.02 -16.82
CA PHE A 142 -4.03 3.45 -16.85
C PHE A 142 -3.16 4.21 -15.84
N PRO A 143 -2.59 5.37 -16.18
CA PRO A 143 -1.87 6.19 -15.20
C PRO A 143 -2.75 6.49 -13.98
N VAL A 144 -2.23 6.30 -12.76
CA VAL A 144 -2.98 6.61 -11.53
C VAL A 144 -3.34 8.10 -11.39
N SER A 145 -2.68 8.97 -12.16
CA SER A 145 -2.95 10.40 -12.27
C SER A 145 -4.03 10.76 -13.30
N ASP A 146 -4.40 9.83 -14.18
CA ASP A 146 -5.33 10.06 -15.29
C ASP A 146 -6.23 8.82 -15.48
N LEU A 147 -7.14 8.64 -14.53
CA LEU A 147 -8.05 7.50 -14.49
C LEU A 147 -9.32 7.80 -15.29
N PRO A 148 -9.87 6.81 -16.03
CA PRO A 148 -11.22 6.92 -16.56
C PRO A 148 -12.24 6.92 -15.41
N PRO A 149 -13.49 7.36 -15.66
CA PRO A 149 -14.58 7.19 -14.69
C PRO A 149 -14.75 5.72 -14.29
N LEU A 150 -14.76 5.45 -12.98
CA LEU A 150 -14.86 4.10 -12.46
C LEU A 150 -16.31 3.70 -12.18
N ALA A 151 -16.62 2.42 -12.35
CA ALA A 151 -17.96 1.87 -12.14
C ALA A 151 -18.46 2.01 -10.69
N TRP A 152 -17.54 2.04 -9.71
CA TRP A 152 -17.87 2.05 -8.29
C TRP A 152 -17.00 3.04 -7.51
N SER A 153 -17.64 3.80 -6.62
CA SER A 153 -16.97 4.77 -5.74
C SER A 153 -16.02 4.12 -4.74
N SER A 154 -16.26 2.85 -4.37
CA SER A 154 -15.33 2.07 -3.53
C SER A 154 -13.96 1.91 -4.20
N ASN A 155 -13.92 1.76 -5.52
CA ASN A 155 -12.65 1.65 -6.25
C ASN A 155 -11.90 2.98 -6.24
N GLU A 156 -12.60 4.10 -6.42
CA GLU A 156 -12.01 5.45 -6.32
C GLU A 156 -11.42 5.69 -4.92
N LYS A 157 -12.16 5.33 -3.88
CA LYS A 157 -11.71 5.43 -2.48
C LYS A 157 -10.46 4.58 -2.23
N ALA A 158 -10.48 3.31 -2.65
CA ALA A 158 -9.35 2.40 -2.46
C ALA A 158 -8.10 2.86 -3.23
N LEU A 159 -8.26 3.36 -4.46
CA LEU A 159 -7.16 3.93 -5.23
C LEU A 159 -6.59 5.19 -4.59
N LYS A 160 -7.43 6.06 -4.05
CA LYS A 160 -6.97 7.24 -3.32
C LYS A 160 -6.11 6.86 -2.10
N LEU A 161 -6.54 5.86 -1.33
CA LEU A 161 -5.78 5.33 -0.19
C LEU A 161 -4.44 4.70 -0.64
N TYR A 162 -4.47 3.93 -1.74
CA TYR A 162 -3.26 3.38 -2.34
C TYR A 162 -2.25 4.48 -2.72
N VAL A 163 -2.69 5.51 -3.44
CA VAL A 163 -1.84 6.65 -3.83
C VAL A 163 -1.31 7.38 -2.59
N GLU A 164 -2.12 7.52 -1.54
CA GLU A 164 -1.68 8.11 -0.28
C GLU A 164 -0.57 7.29 0.42
N PHE A 165 -0.65 5.96 0.42
CA PHE A 165 0.41 5.10 0.95
C PHE A 165 1.75 5.29 0.24
N TYR A 166 1.71 5.58 -1.06
CA TYR A 166 2.91 5.70 -1.89
C TYR A 166 3.34 7.14 -2.16
N ARG A 167 2.57 8.15 -1.74
CA ARG A 167 2.80 9.58 -2.03
C ARG A 167 4.24 10.00 -1.78
N ASP A 168 4.74 9.78 -0.56
CA ASP A 168 6.10 10.19 -0.17
C ASP A 168 7.17 9.43 -0.97
N THR A 169 6.92 8.15 -1.27
CA THR A 169 7.84 7.28 -2.02
C THR A 169 7.90 7.69 -3.49
N TRP A 170 6.77 8.04 -4.09
CA TRP A 170 6.71 8.49 -5.48
C TRP A 170 7.26 9.90 -5.66
N ALA A 171 6.91 10.82 -4.76
CA ALA A 171 7.53 12.14 -4.71
C ALA A 171 9.06 12.02 -4.59
N MET A 172 9.55 11.03 -3.84
CA MET A 172 10.96 10.70 -3.76
C MET A 172 11.56 10.24 -5.08
N MET A 173 10.91 9.32 -5.77
CA MET A 173 11.38 8.79 -7.04
C MET A 173 11.33 9.84 -8.17
N ASP A 174 10.35 10.74 -8.17
CA ASP A 174 10.23 11.79 -9.19
C ASP A 174 11.29 12.86 -9.02
N SER A 175 11.46 13.29 -7.78
CA SER A 175 12.58 14.13 -7.34
C SER A 175 13.92 13.58 -7.84
N TYR A 176 14.11 12.27 -7.75
CA TYR A 176 15.29 11.61 -8.27
C TYR A 176 15.38 11.64 -9.80
N ARG A 177 14.31 11.30 -10.53
CA ARG A 177 14.29 11.30 -12.01
C ARG A 177 14.56 12.70 -12.60
N GLN A 178 14.02 13.75 -11.98
CA GLN A 178 14.22 15.14 -12.41
C GLN A 178 15.66 15.62 -12.21
N LEU A 179 16.31 15.19 -11.11
CA LEU A 179 17.70 15.53 -10.85
C LEU A 179 18.70 14.83 -11.77
N PHE A 180 18.30 13.70 -12.37
CA PHE A 180 19.17 12.89 -13.20
C PHE A 180 18.45 12.43 -14.49
N PRO A 181 18.16 13.35 -15.43
CA PRO A 181 17.39 13.06 -16.65
C PRO A 181 18.06 12.03 -17.56
N GLU A 182 19.40 11.99 -17.55
CA GLU A 182 20.23 11.03 -18.28
C GLU A 182 20.11 9.57 -17.77
N ILE A 183 19.42 9.36 -16.66
CA ILE A 183 19.07 8.03 -16.12
C ILE A 183 17.65 7.61 -16.58
N ALA A 184 16.82 8.56 -17.03
CA ALA A 184 15.41 8.34 -17.41
C ALA A 184 15.16 8.34 -18.94
N ALA A 185 16.18 8.57 -19.77
CA ALA A 185 16.05 8.52 -21.23
C ALA A 185 16.01 7.05 -21.74
N PRO A 186 15.14 6.73 -22.72
CA PRO A 186 15.08 5.39 -23.27
C PRO A 186 16.35 5.06 -24.08
N ALA A 187 16.94 3.92 -23.74
CA ALA A 187 17.89 3.08 -24.48
C ALA A 187 18.63 3.72 -25.66
N ASN A 188 19.83 4.28 -25.41
CA ASN A 188 20.95 4.20 -26.36
C ASN A 188 22.32 4.52 -25.73
N VAL A 189 22.49 4.27 -24.43
CA VAL A 189 23.80 4.09 -23.82
C VAL A 189 23.63 2.97 -22.80
N ASP A 190 24.45 1.93 -22.88
CA ASP A 190 24.52 0.85 -21.91
C ASP A 190 25.55 1.21 -20.83
N PRO A 191 25.15 1.65 -19.63
CA PRO A 191 25.97 1.51 -18.45
C PRO A 191 25.43 0.29 -17.71
N GLY A 192 26.05 -0.88 -17.92
CA GLY A 192 25.62 -2.12 -17.29
C GLY A 192 25.33 -2.02 -15.78
N PRO A 193 24.67 -3.04 -15.18
CA PRO A 193 24.03 -2.99 -13.86
C PRO A 193 24.90 -2.55 -12.66
N GLN A 194 26.22 -2.46 -12.83
CA GLN A 194 27.18 -1.99 -11.83
C GLN A 194 27.42 -0.46 -11.83
N GLY A 195 27.16 0.25 -12.94
CA GLY A 195 27.43 1.70 -13.07
C GLY A 195 26.41 2.61 -12.36
N GLN A 196 25.13 2.22 -12.36
CA GLN A 196 24.01 3.01 -11.81
C GLN A 196 24.01 3.08 -10.27
N ARG A 197 24.32 1.98 -9.57
CA ARG A 197 24.40 1.93 -8.08
C ARG A 197 25.58 2.73 -7.52
N SER A 198 26.69 2.75 -8.24
CA SER A 198 27.90 3.52 -7.90
C SER A 198 27.62 5.02 -7.82
N PHE A 199 26.93 5.56 -8.84
CA PHE A 199 26.63 6.98 -8.95
C PHE A 199 25.61 7.47 -7.90
N LEU A 200 24.53 6.72 -7.68
CA LEU A 200 23.50 6.94 -6.65
C LEU A 200 24.08 7.08 -5.24
N SER A 201 24.95 6.14 -4.90
CA SER A 201 25.62 6.09 -3.61
C SER A 201 26.50 7.32 -3.41
N ASN A 202 27.20 7.78 -4.45
CA ASN A 202 28.10 8.92 -4.38
C ASN A 202 27.41 10.26 -4.11
N VAL A 203 26.20 10.48 -4.64
CA VAL A 203 25.44 11.72 -4.40
C VAL A 203 24.87 11.76 -2.98
N LEU A 204 24.20 10.69 -2.55
CA LEU A 204 23.69 10.58 -1.18
C LEU A 204 24.82 10.70 -0.15
N VAL A 205 25.96 10.08 -0.44
CA VAL A 205 27.17 10.21 0.37
C VAL A 205 27.62 11.66 0.47
N LYS A 206 27.74 12.39 -0.66
CA LYS A 206 28.16 13.80 -0.65
C LYS A 206 27.20 14.69 0.14
N MET A 207 25.90 14.42 0.07
CA MET A 207 24.91 15.23 0.77
C MET A 207 24.81 14.91 2.26
N ILE A 208 24.87 13.62 2.63
CA ILE A 208 25.04 13.22 4.02
C ILE A 208 26.32 13.85 4.59
N GLU A 209 27.42 13.90 3.81
CA GLU A 209 28.66 14.55 4.25
C GLU A 209 28.52 16.06 4.46
N LYS A 210 27.84 16.75 3.56
CA LYS A 210 27.66 18.20 3.62
C LYS A 210 26.71 18.62 4.73
N ASP A 211 25.59 17.93 4.89
CA ASP A 211 24.45 18.39 5.70
C ASP A 211 24.14 17.49 6.92
N ALA A 212 25.02 16.54 7.29
CA ALA A 212 24.83 15.62 8.43
C ALA A 212 24.38 16.31 9.73
N ALA A 213 24.96 17.48 10.04
CA ALA A 213 24.63 18.22 11.25
C ALA A 213 23.20 18.78 11.22
N GLU A 214 22.72 19.18 10.04
CA GLU A 214 21.37 19.70 9.85
C GLU A 214 20.34 18.56 9.84
N ILE A 215 20.63 17.48 9.10
CA ILE A 215 19.84 16.23 9.10
C ILE A 215 19.66 15.71 10.53
N THR A 216 20.74 15.68 11.31
CA THR A 216 20.69 15.20 12.71
C THR A 216 19.85 16.13 13.58
N ARG A 217 19.92 17.45 13.36
CA ARG A 217 19.15 18.43 14.13
C ARG A 217 17.65 18.31 13.87
N GLU A 218 17.27 18.19 12.59
CA GLU A 218 15.87 17.97 12.19
C GLU A 218 15.34 16.66 12.75
N TRP A 219 16.13 15.59 12.65
CA TRP A 219 15.80 14.29 13.22
C TRP A 219 15.57 14.37 14.73
N MET A 220 16.46 15.03 15.48
CA MET A 220 16.32 15.20 16.93
C MET A 220 15.07 16.00 17.29
N GLN A 221 14.71 17.02 16.49
CA GLN A 221 13.49 17.78 16.71
C GLN A 221 12.25 16.89 16.52
N GLU A 222 12.21 16.09 15.46
CA GLU A 222 11.09 15.18 15.19
C GLU A 222 11.00 14.06 16.22
N MET A 223 12.13 13.49 16.65
CA MET A 223 12.20 12.49 17.70
C MET A 223 11.67 13.04 19.04
N ARG A 224 12.08 14.25 19.45
CA ARG A 224 11.58 14.89 20.68
C ARG A 224 10.07 15.11 20.64
N LEU A 225 9.52 15.45 19.48
CA LEU A 225 8.09 15.69 19.31
C LEU A 225 7.27 14.38 19.32
N ARG A 226 7.76 13.34 18.64
CA ARG A 226 7.02 12.09 18.45
C ARG A 226 7.25 11.06 19.56
N ILE A 227 8.38 11.13 20.24
CA ILE A 227 8.79 10.15 21.26
C ILE A 227 9.31 10.90 22.49
N PRO A 228 8.42 11.50 23.31
CA PRO A 228 8.82 12.33 24.45
C PRO A 228 9.75 11.60 25.43
N ALA A 229 9.58 10.28 25.59
CA ALA A 229 10.41 9.42 26.44
C ALA A 229 11.90 9.49 26.12
N LEU A 230 12.27 9.79 24.86
CA LEU A 230 13.68 9.88 24.44
C LEU A 230 14.26 11.29 24.56
N SER A 231 13.46 12.29 24.92
CA SER A 231 13.89 13.69 24.96
C SER A 231 15.01 13.93 25.98
N ALA A 232 14.97 13.24 27.13
CA ALA A 232 16.00 13.30 28.16
C ALA A 232 17.35 12.72 27.72
N HIS A 233 17.36 11.93 26.64
CA HIS A 233 18.53 11.27 26.09
C HIS A 233 18.90 11.77 24.68
N ALA A 234 18.41 12.96 24.30
CA ALA A 234 18.54 13.47 22.94
C ALA A 234 20.00 13.57 22.46
N ASP A 235 20.97 13.86 23.33
CA ASP A 235 22.38 13.93 22.98
C ASP A 235 22.97 12.56 22.63
N PHE A 236 22.60 11.53 23.40
CA PHE A 236 22.96 10.14 23.11
C PHE A 236 22.41 9.70 21.75
N PHE A 237 21.13 9.98 21.50
CA PHE A 237 20.47 9.67 20.24
C PHE A 237 21.02 10.47 19.06
N GLY A 238 21.36 11.74 19.25
CA GLY A 238 22.02 12.56 18.25
C GLY A 238 23.38 12.00 17.85
N GLU A 239 24.17 11.52 18.81
CA GLU A 239 25.44 10.84 18.55
C GLU A 239 25.24 9.49 17.85
N MET A 240 24.24 8.72 18.27
CA MET A 240 23.88 7.48 17.61
C MET A 240 23.45 7.71 16.16
N ASN A 241 22.62 8.71 15.88
CA ASN A 241 22.20 9.06 14.53
C ASN A 241 23.39 9.50 13.65
N ARG A 242 24.35 10.27 14.19
CA ARG A 242 25.61 10.57 13.47
C ARG A 242 26.39 9.31 13.12
N LYS A 243 26.49 8.34 14.04
CA LYS A 243 27.12 7.04 13.78
C LYS A 243 26.37 6.25 12.69
N VAL A 244 25.03 6.29 12.71
CA VAL A 244 24.20 5.68 11.65
C VAL A 244 24.45 6.36 10.30
N LEU A 245 24.44 7.69 10.21
CA LEU A 245 24.74 8.41 8.98
C LEU A 245 26.12 8.07 8.44
N LYS A 246 27.12 7.97 9.32
CA LYS A 246 28.49 7.56 8.96
C LYS A 246 28.53 6.12 8.44
N ALA A 247 27.79 5.20 9.05
CA ALA A 247 27.70 3.80 8.64
C ALA A 247 26.97 3.64 7.30
N VAL A 248 25.83 4.33 7.12
CA VAL A 248 25.10 4.39 5.86
C VAL A 248 26.00 4.93 4.75
N ARG A 249 26.73 6.02 5.00
CA ARG A 249 27.71 6.57 4.07
C ARG A 249 28.77 5.54 3.67
N GLN A 250 29.33 4.81 4.63
CA GLN A 250 30.36 3.80 4.35
C GLN A 250 29.79 2.64 3.53
N GLY A 251 28.62 2.12 3.91
CA GLY A 251 27.95 1.05 3.16
C GLY A 251 27.52 1.45 1.75
N LEU A 252 27.19 2.72 1.54
CA LEU A 252 26.94 3.27 0.19
C LEU A 252 28.23 3.36 -0.64
N ARG A 253 29.38 3.73 -0.03
CA ARG A 253 30.67 3.78 -0.74
C ARG A 253 31.23 2.39 -1.09
N GLU A 254 31.17 1.47 -0.15
CA GLU A 254 31.75 0.13 -0.27
C GLU A 254 30.72 -0.81 -0.90
N HIS A 255 30.82 -1.02 -2.23
CA HIS A 255 29.94 -1.90 -2.99
C HIS A 255 29.93 -3.32 -2.39
N GLY A 256 28.95 -3.63 -1.53
CA GLY A 256 28.82 -4.94 -0.89
C GLY A 256 29.69 -5.15 0.37
N GLY A 257 30.17 -4.08 1.01
CA GLY A 257 30.82 -4.20 2.33
C GLY A 257 29.83 -4.70 3.39
N SER A 258 30.19 -5.74 4.16
CA SER A 258 29.35 -6.24 5.24
C SER A 258 29.12 -5.11 6.26
N PHE A 259 27.86 -4.85 6.61
CA PHE A 259 27.54 -3.90 7.66
C PHE A 259 28.12 -4.42 8.98
N ASP A 260 29.16 -3.77 9.49
CA ASP A 260 29.79 -4.17 10.75
C ASP A 260 28.91 -3.77 11.93
N PHE A 261 27.98 -4.68 12.29
CA PHE A 261 27.05 -4.52 13.41
C PHE A 261 27.76 -4.39 14.77
N LEU A 262 29.04 -4.80 14.88
CA LEU A 262 29.80 -4.68 16.12
C LEU A 262 29.98 -3.21 16.54
N ARG A 263 29.89 -2.27 15.59
CA ARG A 263 29.95 -0.81 15.85
C ARG A 263 28.80 -0.27 16.68
N PHE A 264 27.69 -1.02 16.78
CA PHE A 264 26.53 -0.67 17.60
C PHE A 264 26.38 -1.57 18.85
N LYS A 265 27.30 -2.50 19.07
CA LYS A 265 27.27 -3.43 20.21
C LYS A 265 27.23 -2.70 21.56
N ASP A 266 28.00 -1.63 21.68
CA ASP A 266 28.04 -0.83 22.92
C ASP A 266 26.80 0.07 23.05
N ALA A 267 26.19 0.49 21.93
CA ALA A 267 24.94 1.24 21.96
C ALA A 267 23.81 0.44 22.63
N GLY A 268 23.75 -0.88 22.42
CA GLY A 268 22.79 -1.75 23.12
C GLY A 268 22.98 -1.79 24.64
N LYS A 269 24.24 -1.73 25.12
CA LYS A 269 24.53 -1.64 26.56
C LYS A 269 24.15 -0.27 27.13
N ASP A 270 24.42 0.78 26.38
CA ASP A 270 24.08 2.16 26.78
C ASP A 270 22.56 2.37 26.82
N ILE A 271 21.82 1.88 25.82
CA ILE A 271 20.34 1.89 25.78
C ILE A 271 19.77 1.19 27.01
N ARG A 272 20.33 0.01 27.37
CA ARG A 272 19.91 -0.74 28.57
C ARG A 272 20.22 0.01 29.86
N ARG A 273 21.38 0.67 29.95
CA ARG A 273 21.78 1.48 31.12
C ARG A 273 20.92 2.73 31.30
N LEU A 274 20.43 3.29 30.20
CA LEU A 274 19.52 4.43 30.17
C LEU A 274 18.06 4.03 30.35
N GLU A 275 17.76 2.75 30.56
CA GLU A 275 16.41 2.20 30.76
C GLU A 275 15.43 2.50 29.61
N ILE A 276 15.94 2.62 28.38
CA ILE A 276 15.13 2.93 27.21
C ILE A 276 14.56 1.63 26.60
N GLY A 277 13.26 1.65 26.29
CA GLY A 277 12.58 0.55 25.60
C GLY A 277 13.04 0.37 24.15
N LEU A 278 13.23 -0.88 23.73
CA LEU A 278 13.53 -1.22 22.33
C LEU A 278 12.51 -0.65 21.31
N PRO A 279 11.18 -0.65 21.58
CA PRO A 279 10.21 -0.05 20.66
C PRO A 279 10.48 1.44 20.38
N ASP A 280 10.86 2.21 21.39
CA ASP A 280 11.16 3.63 21.24
C ASP A 280 12.42 3.86 20.41
N VAL A 281 13.44 3.02 20.59
CA VAL A 281 14.66 3.03 19.76
C VAL A 281 14.33 2.74 18.30
N LEU A 282 13.52 1.72 18.03
CA LEU A 282 13.11 1.35 16.66
C LEU A 282 12.30 2.47 16.00
N ASN A 283 11.37 3.08 16.73
CA ASN A 283 10.61 4.23 16.26
C ASN A 283 11.53 5.43 15.95
N ALA A 284 12.51 5.72 16.80
CA ALA A 284 13.47 6.79 16.57
C ALA A 284 14.33 6.53 15.32
N MET A 285 14.80 5.29 15.12
CA MET A 285 15.59 4.92 13.95
C MET A 285 14.78 4.94 12.65
N ALA A 286 13.50 4.60 12.69
CA ALA A 286 12.62 4.73 11.53
C ALA A 286 12.51 6.18 11.04
N LEU A 287 12.58 7.16 11.96
CA LEU A 287 12.60 8.58 11.63
C LEU A 287 13.91 9.03 10.96
N SER A 288 15.02 8.32 11.13
CA SER A 288 16.32 8.70 10.51
C SER A 288 16.25 8.63 8.98
N ARG A 289 15.54 7.64 8.43
CA ARG A 289 15.29 7.57 6.98
C ARG A 289 14.50 8.79 6.49
N LYS A 290 13.46 9.16 7.25
CA LYS A 290 12.61 10.29 6.93
C LYS A 290 13.36 11.62 7.01
N SER A 291 14.19 11.83 8.03
CA SER A 291 14.90 13.10 8.21
C SER A 291 15.95 13.34 7.12
N ILE A 292 16.72 12.32 6.74
CA ILE A 292 17.65 12.39 5.60
C ILE A 292 16.86 12.83 4.37
N TRP A 293 15.71 12.19 4.13
CA TRP A 293 14.89 12.41 2.94
C TRP A 293 14.22 13.80 2.92
N MET A 294 13.60 14.23 4.02
CA MET A 294 12.98 15.55 4.11
C MET A 294 13.99 16.69 4.00
N HIS A 295 15.22 16.46 4.48
CA HIS A 295 16.31 17.41 4.35
C HIS A 295 16.76 17.57 2.89
N VAL A 296 16.86 16.46 2.15
CA VAL A 296 17.11 16.43 0.69
C VAL A 296 16.07 17.28 -0.03
N ILE A 297 14.78 17.12 0.31
CA ILE A 297 13.68 17.86 -0.31
C ILE A 297 13.76 19.36 0.00
N ARG A 298 13.93 19.73 1.28
CA ARG A 298 13.83 21.12 1.75
C ARG A 298 14.88 22.09 1.20
N LYS A 299 16.07 21.61 0.84
CA LYS A 299 17.13 22.46 0.23
C LYS A 299 16.77 22.97 -1.17
N LYS A 300 15.51 22.79 -1.64
CA LYS A 300 14.99 23.18 -2.96
C LYS A 300 15.87 22.70 -4.12
N ILE A 301 16.58 21.61 -3.88
CA ILE A 301 17.09 20.77 -4.96
C ILE A 301 15.91 20.00 -5.57
N LEU A 302 14.79 19.89 -4.85
CA LEU A 302 13.58 19.17 -5.24
C LEU A 302 12.34 20.06 -5.11
N SER A 303 11.67 20.33 -6.22
CA SER A 303 10.26 20.72 -6.23
C SER A 303 9.42 19.46 -6.37
N SER A 304 8.40 19.28 -5.52
CA SER A 304 7.42 18.20 -5.68
C SER A 304 6.62 18.45 -6.97
N PRO A 305 6.61 17.53 -7.96
CA PRO A 305 5.76 17.67 -9.14
C PRO A 305 4.29 17.32 -8.89
N MET A 306 3.91 17.06 -7.63
CA MET A 306 2.52 16.86 -7.20
C MET A 306 1.88 18.12 -6.58
N GLU A 307 2.54 19.28 -6.68
CA GLU A 307 1.91 20.59 -6.48
C GLU A 307 1.38 21.16 -7.81
#